data_AF-A0A528FEQ9-F1
#
_entry.id   AF-A0A528FEQ9-F1
#
_cell.length_a   1.000
_cell.length_b   1.000
_cell.length_c   1.000
_cell.angle_alpha   90.00
_cell.angle_beta   90.00
_cell.angle_gamma   90.00
#
_symmetry.space_group_name_H-M   'P 1'
#
loop_
_entity.id
_entity.type
_entity.pdbx_description
1 polymer ?
#
loop_
_entity_poly.entity_id
_entity_poly.type
_entity_poly.pdbx_seq_one_letter_code
_entity_poly.pdbx_strand_id
1 'polypeptide(L)' 'PFKPAMSRSQAEKALAMLNAAEKPVIVAGGGIINADASDLLIEFAEVTGVPVIPTLMGWGAIPDDHRLMAGMC' A
#
# COMPACT_ATOMS: atom_id res chain seq x y z
N PRO A 1 -1.81 11.81 -21.16
CA PRO A 1 -2.30 12.43 -19.90
C PRO A 1 -1.18 12.52 -18.87
N PHE A 2 -1.02 13.66 -18.22
CA PHE A 2 0.00 13.88 -17.18
C PHE A 2 -0.24 12.95 -15.98
N LYS A 3 0.75 12.12 -15.63
CA LYS A 3 0.76 11.31 -14.41
C LYS A 3 1.80 11.93 -13.47
N PRO A 4 1.39 12.65 -12.40
CA PRO A 4 2.35 13.17 -11.44
C PRO A 4 3.11 12.01 -10.78
N ALA A 5 4.41 12.18 -10.59
CA ALA A 5 5.27 11.20 -9.93
C ALA A 5 5.80 11.77 -8.61
N MET A 6 5.91 10.91 -7.61
CA MET A 6 6.54 11.24 -6.33
C MET A 6 8.05 11.46 -6.54
N SER A 7 8.63 12.48 -5.90
CA SER A 7 10.08 12.66 -5.90
C SER A 7 10.77 11.68 -4.96
N ARG A 8 12.06 11.41 -5.19
CA ARG A 8 12.88 10.57 -4.29
C ARG A 8 12.87 11.07 -2.84
N SER A 9 12.98 12.37 -2.63
CA SER A 9 12.97 12.97 -1.29
C SER A 9 11.64 12.80 -0.55
N GLN A 10 10.51 12.81 -1.28
CA GLN A 10 9.20 12.51 -0.70
C GLN A 10 9.09 11.04 -0.28
N ALA A 11 9.58 10.12 -1.12
CA ALA A 11 9.58 8.69 -0.82
C ALA A 11 10.46 8.37 0.40
N GLU A 12 11.67 8.91 0.48
CA GLU A 12 12.58 8.73 1.62
C GLU A 12 11.97 9.23 2.93
N LYS A 13 11.25 10.37 2.89
CA LYS A 13 10.53 10.89 4.06
C LYS A 13 9.39 9.96 4.49
N ALA A 14 8.61 9.43 3.55
CA ALA A 14 7.53 8.49 3.86
C ALA A 14 8.06 7.19 4.47
N LEU A 15 9.15 6.63 3.91
CA LEU A 15 9.79 5.43 4.43
C LEU A 15 10.43 5.66 5.80
N ALA A 16 11.01 6.82 6.06
CA ALA A 16 11.53 7.16 7.39
C ALA A 16 10.42 7.17 8.46
N MET A 17 9.24 7.70 8.13
CA MET A 17 8.09 7.66 9.03
C MET A 17 7.56 6.23 9.22
N LEU A 18 7.52 5.43 8.15
CA LEU A 18 7.10 4.03 8.22
C LEU A 18 8.03 3.21 9.12
N ASN A 19 9.35 3.35 8.96
CA ASN A 19 10.35 2.63 9.73
C ASN A 19 10.38 3.02 11.21
N ALA A 20 9.93 4.24 11.55
CA ALA A 20 9.85 4.71 12.92
C ALA A 20 8.55 4.28 13.64
N ALA A 21 7.57 3.74 12.91
CA ALA A 21 6.28 3.34 13.47
C ALA A 21 6.35 1.97 14.16
N GLU A 22 5.76 1.84 15.35
CA GLU A 22 5.75 0.56 16.08
C GLU A 22 4.72 -0.45 15.52
N LYS A 23 3.58 0.04 15.03
CA LYS A 23 2.47 -0.78 14.50
C LYS A 23 1.85 -0.13 13.25
N PRO A 24 2.60 -0.03 12.14
CA PRO A 24 2.11 0.57 10.91
C PRO A 24 1.03 -0.30 10.24
N VAL A 25 0.17 0.35 9.46
CA VAL A 25 -0.79 -0.30 8.56
C VAL A 25 -0.84 0.46 7.23
N ILE A 26 -1.04 -0.25 6.14
CA ILE A 26 -1.26 0.33 4.81
C ILE A 26 -2.76 0.34 4.52
N VAL A 27 -3.33 1.51 4.23
CA VAL A 27 -4.70 1.63 3.75
C VAL A 27 -4.69 1.74 2.23
N ALA A 28 -5.16 0.70 1.54
CA ALA A 28 -5.13 0.62 0.07
C ALA A 28 -6.44 1.14 -0.54
N GLY A 29 -6.38 2.28 -1.24
CA GLY A 29 -7.52 2.85 -1.94
C GLY A 29 -7.64 2.40 -3.41
N GLY A 30 -8.76 2.72 -4.06
CA GLY A 30 -9.01 2.39 -5.48
C GLY A 30 -8.04 3.01 -6.50
N GLY A 31 -7.18 3.94 -6.06
CA GLY A 31 -6.07 4.44 -6.86
C GLY A 31 -5.08 3.34 -7.27
N ILE A 32 -4.91 2.30 -6.45
CA ILE A 32 -4.05 1.14 -6.77
C ILE A 32 -4.62 0.36 -7.95
N ILE A 33 -5.92 0.06 -7.92
CA ILE A 33 -6.63 -0.62 -9.01
C ILE A 33 -6.57 0.22 -10.29
N ASN A 34 -6.88 1.51 -10.21
CA ASN A 34 -6.85 2.41 -11.36
C ASN A 34 -5.46 2.57 -12.00
N ALA A 35 -4.40 2.36 -11.22
CA ALA A 35 -3.03 2.42 -11.68
C ALA A 35 -2.45 1.07 -12.11
N ASP A 36 -3.21 -0.02 -12.01
CA ASP A 36 -2.77 -1.40 -12.26
C ASP A 36 -1.53 -1.76 -11.42
N ALA A 37 -1.57 -1.41 -10.13
CA ALA A 37 -0.42 -1.47 -9.22
C ALA A 37 -0.59 -2.47 -8.07
N SER A 38 -1.52 -3.42 -8.17
CA SER A 38 -1.80 -4.41 -7.12
C SER A 38 -0.57 -5.27 -6.80
N ASP A 39 0.14 -5.77 -7.82
CA ASP A 39 1.35 -6.58 -7.62
C ASP A 39 2.45 -5.80 -6.89
N LEU A 40 2.62 -4.52 -7.22
CA LEU A 40 3.57 -3.64 -6.56
C LEU A 40 3.17 -3.33 -5.11
N LEU A 41 1.87 -3.21 -4.82
CA LEU A 41 1.37 -3.07 -3.46
C LEU A 41 1.68 -4.32 -2.63
N ILE A 42 1.47 -5.51 -3.20
CA ILE A 42 1.75 -6.80 -2.54
C ILE A 42 3.24 -6.90 -2.24
N GLU A 43 4.10 -6.66 -3.23
CA GLU A 43 5.55 -6.67 -3.04
C GLU A 43 5.99 -5.68 -1.95
N PHE A 44 5.46 -4.45 -1.97
CA PHE A 44 5.77 -3.45 -0.96
C PHE A 44 5.34 -3.88 0.44
N ALA A 45 4.14 -4.45 0.58
CA ALA A 45 3.65 -4.98 1.85
C ALA A 45 4.49 -6.15 2.35
N GLU A 46 4.89 -7.07 1.47
CA GLU A 46 5.74 -8.23 1.82
C GLU A 46 7.15 -7.80 2.25
N VAL A 47 7.76 -6.86 1.53
CA VAL A 47 9.10 -6.33 1.85
C VAL A 47 9.09 -5.60 3.20
N THR A 48 8.04 -4.83 3.47
CA THR A 48 7.95 -4.05 4.72
C THR A 48 7.34 -4.85 5.88
N GLY A 49 6.70 -5.99 5.59
CA GLY A 49 5.95 -6.78 6.57
C GLY A 49 4.72 -6.08 7.13
N VAL A 50 4.20 -5.06 6.44
CA VAL A 50 3.13 -4.20 6.94
C VAL A 50 1.76 -4.75 6.51
N PRO A 51 0.82 -4.92 7.46
CA PRO A 51 -0.53 -5.34 7.12
C PRO A 51 -1.27 -4.33 6.25
N VAL A 52 -2.10 -4.83 5.33
CA VAL A 52 -2.87 -4.05 4.36
C VAL A 52 -4.36 -4.14 4.68
N ILE A 53 -5.03 -2.99 4.65
CA ILE A 53 -6.47 -2.84 4.79
C ILE A 53 -6.97 -2.11 3.52
N PRO A 54 -7.57 -2.81 2.55
CA PRO A 54 -8.23 -2.15 1.43
C PRO A 54 -9.47 -1.37 1.89
N THR A 55 -9.70 -0.23 1.25
CA THR A 55 -11.03 0.42 1.27
C THR A 55 -11.99 -0.36 0.38
N LEU A 56 -13.30 -0.09 0.45
CA LEU A 56 -14.27 -0.67 -0.48
C LEU A 56 -13.86 -0.50 -1.96
N MET A 57 -13.30 0.66 -2.31
CA MET A 57 -12.85 0.95 -3.68
C MET A 57 -11.50 0.31 -4.03
N GLY A 58 -10.70 -0.06 -3.03
CA GLY A 58 -9.44 -0.79 -3.20
C GLY A 58 -9.58 -2.29 -2.97
N TRP A 59 -10.79 -2.79 -2.71
CA TRP A 59 -10.99 -4.21 -2.45
C TRP A 59 -10.65 -5.03 -3.69
N GLY A 60 -9.82 -6.06 -3.50
CA GLY A 60 -9.17 -6.81 -4.58
C GLY A 60 -7.76 -6.32 -4.92
N ALA A 61 -7.25 -5.25 -4.30
CA ALA A 61 -5.85 -4.81 -4.48
C ALA A 61 -4.83 -5.75 -3.81
N ILE A 62 -5.29 -6.58 -2.87
CA ILE A 62 -4.55 -7.68 -2.24
C ILE A 62 -5.52 -8.87 -2.12
N PRO A 63 -5.08 -10.13 -2.33
CA PRO A 63 -5.95 -11.29 -2.18
C PRO A 63 -6.47 -11.41 -0.73
N ASP A 64 -7.74 -11.79 -0.58
CA ASP A 64 -8.38 -11.90 0.73
C ASP A 64 -7.76 -13.02 1.61
N ASP A 65 -7.12 -14.01 0.98
CA ASP A 65 -6.39 -15.11 1.64
C ASP A 65 -4.90 -14.80 1.89
N HIS A 66 -4.44 -13.61 1.53
CA HIS A 66 -3.06 -13.19 1.73
C HIS A 66 -2.76 -12.97 3.22
N ARG A 67 -1.59 -13.42 3.70
CA ARG A 67 -1.24 -13.34 5.15
C ARG A 67 -1.29 -11.93 5.73
N LEU A 68 -1.03 -10.92 4.89
CA LEU A 68 -0.98 -9.50 5.28
C LEU A 68 -2.33 -8.79 5.09
N MET A 69 -3.36 -9.45 4.60
CA MET A 69 -4.71 -8.90 4.55
C MET A 69 -5.26 -8.81 5.98
N ALA A 70 -5.51 -7.59 6.46
CA ALA A 70 -5.94 -7.31 7.83
C ALA A 70 -7.41 -6.90 7.95
N GLY A 71 -8.23 -7.18 6.93
CA GLY A 71 -9.64 -6.82 6.87
C GLY A 71 -9.91 -5.61 5.98
N MET A 72 -11.05 -4.95 6.15
CA MET A 72 -11.51 -3.85 5.29
C MET A 72 -11.85 -2.62 6.14
N CYS A 73 -11.67 -1.42 5.58
CA CYS A 73 -12.09 -0.15 6.19
C CYS A 73 -13.06 0.65 5.32
#